data_AF-A0A161VUK1-F1
#
_entry.id   AF-A0A161VUK1-F1
#
_cell.length_a   1.000
_cell.length_b   1.000
_cell.length_c   1.000
_cell.angle_alpha   90.00
_cell.angle_beta   90.00
_cell.angle_gamma   90.00
#
_symmetry.space_group_name_H-M   'P 1'
#
loop_
_entity.id
_entity.type
_entity.pdbx_description
1 polymer ?
#
loop_
_entity_poly.entity_id
_entity_poly.type
_entity_poly.pdbx_seq_one_letter_code
_entity_poly.pdbx_strand_id
1 'polypeptide(L)'
;MNTPEWLKPAIVGAGAGAVALAILGFSWGGWVTGASASKMANSMSEDSVVAALVPVCVDISRSDAERVSKLAAIREASTYKRRDVLMETGWATVPGSDAPSRDLAKACLTALEIDKS
;
A
#
# COMPACT_ATOMS: atom_id res chain seq x y z
N MET A 1 -45.25 -5.19 -33.48
CA MET A 1 -44.41 -4.00 -33.27
C MET A 1 -43.43 -3.91 -34.43
N ASN A 2 -43.52 -2.85 -35.24
CA ASN A 2 -42.64 -2.64 -36.41
C ASN A 2 -41.34 -2.01 -35.93
N THR A 3 -40.24 -2.78 -35.90
CA THR A 3 -38.92 -2.21 -35.65
C THR A 3 -38.43 -1.54 -36.94
N PRO A 4 -38.09 -0.24 -36.88
CA PRO A 4 -37.62 0.46 -38.07
C PRO A 4 -36.27 -0.06 -38.55
N GLU A 5 -36.05 -0.05 -39.86
CA GLU A 5 -34.88 -0.65 -40.50
C GLU A 5 -33.56 0.04 -40.10
N TRP A 6 -33.60 1.34 -39.77
CA TRP A 6 -32.43 2.10 -39.30
C TRP A 6 -31.97 1.70 -37.89
N LEU A 7 -32.81 0.99 -37.12
CA LEU A 7 -32.53 0.68 -35.72
C LEU A 7 -31.37 -0.31 -35.56
N LYS A 8 -31.26 -1.28 -36.47
CA LYS A 8 -30.20 -2.29 -36.47
C LYS A 8 -28.79 -1.68 -36.55
N PRO A 9 -28.46 -0.85 -37.58
CA PRO A 9 -27.14 -0.24 -37.66
C PRO A 9 -26.87 0.77 -36.53
N ALA A 10 -27.91 1.46 -36.03
CA ALA A 10 -27.76 2.41 -34.92
C ALA A 10 -27.31 1.72 -33.61
N ILE A 11 -27.91 0.57 -33.27
CA ILE A 11 -27.53 -0.20 -32.06
C ILE A 11 -26.08 -0.71 -32.17
N VAL A 12 -25.69 -1.20 -33.35
CA VAL A 12 -24.32 -1.69 -33.59
C VAL A 12 -23.30 -0.55 -33.48
N GLY A 13 -23.60 0.62 -34.08
CA GLY A 13 -22.74 1.80 -33.97
C GLY A 13 -22.60 2.31 -32.54
N ALA A 14 -23.69 2.33 -31.78
CA ALA A 14 -23.66 2.71 -30.36
C ALA A 14 -22.79 1.75 -29.54
N GLY A 15 -22.89 0.44 -29.76
CA GLY A 15 -22.05 -0.56 -29.10
C GLY A 15 -20.58 -0.40 -29.43
N ALA A 16 -20.23 -0.27 -30.72
CA ALA A 16 -18.85 -0.06 -31.16
C ALA A 16 -18.25 1.24 -30.61
N GLY A 17 -19.03 2.33 -30.61
CA GLY A 17 -18.62 3.61 -30.04
C GLY A 17 -18.36 3.55 -28.54
N ALA A 18 -19.24 2.88 -27.78
CA ALA A 18 -19.07 2.71 -26.34
C ALA A 18 -17.78 1.93 -26.00
N VAL A 19 -17.49 0.86 -26.75
CA VAL A 19 -16.24 0.09 -26.59
C VAL A 19 -15.02 0.94 -26.90
N ALA A 20 -15.04 1.69 -28.00
CA ALA A 20 -13.93 2.57 -28.38
C ALA A 20 -13.67 3.65 -27.31
N LEU A 21 -14.72 4.29 -26.78
CA LEU A 21 -14.61 5.27 -25.70
C LEU A 21 -14.09 4.66 -24.41
N ALA A 22 -14.54 3.46 -24.05
CA ALA A 22 -14.02 2.76 -22.88
C ALA A 22 -12.52 2.48 -23.00
N ILE A 23 -12.07 1.94 -24.15
CA ILE A 23 -10.64 1.67 -24.38
C ILE A 23 -9.82 2.95 -24.28
N LEU A 24 -10.22 4.01 -24.98
CA LEU A 24 -9.50 5.28 -24.94
C LEU A 24 -9.50 5.90 -23.53
N GLY A 25 -10.64 5.88 -22.84
CA GLY A 25 -10.80 6.40 -21.50
C GLY A 25 -9.93 5.67 -20.47
N PHE A 26 -9.99 4.34 -20.43
CA PHE A 26 -9.27 3.53 -19.44
C PHE A 26 -7.79 3.32 -19.77
N SER A 27 -7.37 3.43 -21.03
CA SER A 27 -5.96 3.28 -21.41
C SER A 27 -5.17 4.59 -21.40
N TRP A 28 -5.75 5.69 -21.92
CA TRP A 28 -5.03 6.96 -22.05
C TRP A 28 -5.73 8.13 -21.33
N GLY A 29 -7.05 8.14 -21.32
CA GLY A 29 -7.85 9.20 -20.70
C GLY A 29 -7.82 9.24 -19.18
N GLY A 30 -7.14 8.29 -18.53
CA GLY A 30 -7.00 8.22 -17.07
C GLY A 30 -8.30 7.88 -16.34
N TRP A 31 -9.29 7.30 -17.03
CA TRP A 31 -10.51 6.85 -16.37
C TRP A 31 -10.19 5.73 -15.39
N VAL A 32 -10.77 5.84 -14.21
CA VAL A 32 -10.63 4.86 -13.14
C VAL A 32 -12.02 4.53 -12.61
N THR A 33 -12.25 3.27 -12.24
CA THR A 33 -13.52 2.91 -11.60
C THR A 33 -13.54 3.40 -10.15
N GLY A 34 -14.72 3.64 -9.57
CA GLY A 34 -14.83 4.09 -8.18
C GLY A 34 -14.13 3.16 -7.17
N ALA A 35 -14.17 1.85 -7.41
CA ALA A 35 -13.47 0.86 -6.58
C ALA A 35 -11.94 1.02 -6.67
N SER A 36 -11.40 1.19 -7.86
CA SER A 36 -9.97 1.43 -8.08
C SER A 36 -9.52 2.78 -7.48
N ALA A 37 -10.33 3.83 -7.60
CA ALA A 37 -10.06 5.14 -7.00
C ALA A 37 -10.02 5.05 -5.48
N SER A 38 -10.99 4.37 -4.85
CA SER A 38 -11.02 4.16 -3.40
C SER A 38 -9.81 3.35 -2.92
N LYS A 39 -9.44 2.28 -3.62
CA LYS A 39 -8.24 1.49 -3.32
C LYS A 39 -6.97 2.34 -3.38
N MET A 40 -6.83 3.16 -4.41
CA MET A 40 -5.67 4.06 -4.57
C MET A 40 -5.60 5.10 -3.45
N ALA A 41 -6.73 5.72 -3.11
CA ALA A 41 -6.80 6.67 -2.01
C ALA A 41 -6.42 6.04 -0.66
N ASN A 42 -6.91 4.82 -0.39
CA ASN A 42 -6.57 4.08 0.83
C ASN A 42 -5.08 3.73 0.88
N SER A 43 -4.49 3.19 -0.20
CA SER A 43 -3.07 2.84 -0.21
C SER A 43 -2.17 4.06 -0.04
N MET A 44 -2.52 5.20 -0.67
CA MET A 44 -1.78 6.46 -0.49
C MET A 44 -1.87 6.95 0.97
N SER A 45 -3.03 6.79 1.59
CA SER A 45 -3.21 7.15 3.00
C SER A 45 -2.36 6.26 3.90
N GLU A 46 -2.37 4.95 3.69
CA GLU A 46 -1.55 3.99 4.45
C GLU A 46 -0.05 4.29 4.31
N ASP A 47 0.43 4.51 3.08
CA ASP A 47 1.84 4.82 2.81
C ASP A 47 2.28 6.13 3.49
N SER A 48 1.44 7.18 3.43
CA SER A 48 1.74 8.46 4.06
C SER A 48 1.76 8.36 5.59
N VAL A 49 0.84 7.58 6.17
CA VAL A 49 0.82 7.31 7.62
C VAL A 49 2.06 6.53 8.02
N VAL A 50 2.44 5.50 7.28
CA VAL A 50 3.67 4.74 7.52
C VAL A 50 4.88 5.66 7.48
N ALA A 51 5.02 6.49 6.45
CA ALA A 51 6.14 7.43 6.31
C ALA A 51 6.22 8.42 7.48
N ALA A 52 5.07 8.92 7.95
CA ALA A 52 4.98 9.83 9.10
C ALA A 52 5.31 9.13 10.43
N LEU A 53 5.10 7.82 10.53
CA LEU A 53 5.35 7.02 11.73
C LEU A 53 6.76 6.40 11.79
N VAL A 54 7.52 6.38 10.69
CA VAL A 54 8.92 5.91 10.72
C VAL A 54 9.76 6.66 11.77
N PRO A 55 9.70 8.00 11.88
CA PRO A 55 10.42 8.72 12.93
C PRO A 55 10.00 8.28 14.34
N VAL A 56 8.71 7.96 14.54
CA VAL A 56 8.19 7.46 15.83
C VAL A 56 8.78 6.08 16.14
N CYS A 57 8.84 5.16 15.17
CA CYS A 57 9.49 3.87 15.36
C CYS A 57 10.97 4.03 15.78
N VAL A 58 11.69 4.95 15.13
CA VAL A 58 13.08 5.24 15.46
C VAL A 58 13.20 5.82 16.88
N ASP A 59 12.32 6.74 17.26
CA ASP A 59 12.33 7.35 18.59
C ASP A 59 12.01 6.34 19.71
N ILE A 60 11.01 5.48 19.50
CA ILE A 60 10.70 4.36 20.41
C ILE A 60 11.91 3.45 20.53
N SER A 61 12.54 3.09 19.41
CA SER A 61 13.74 2.24 19.43
C SER A 61 14.89 2.87 20.21
N ARG A 62 15.05 4.20 20.18
CA ARG A 62 16.10 4.93 20.90
C ARG A 62 15.83 4.99 22.40
N SER A 63 14.55 5.06 22.77
CA SER A 63 14.09 5.14 24.15
C SER A 63 14.00 3.76 24.83
N ASP A 64 14.09 2.68 24.06
CA ASP A 64 14.04 1.30 24.56
C ASP A 64 15.33 0.93 25.32
N ALA A 65 15.18 0.51 26.57
CA ALA A 65 16.30 0.05 27.40
C ALA A 65 16.98 -1.21 26.83
N GLU A 66 16.23 -2.04 26.11
CA GLU A 66 16.70 -3.28 25.47
C GLU A 66 17.05 -3.06 23.99
N ARG A 67 17.22 -1.82 23.54
CA ARG A 67 17.55 -1.49 22.15
C ARG A 67 18.70 -2.32 21.60
N VAL A 68 19.79 -2.46 22.35
CA VAL A 68 21.00 -3.15 21.90
C VAL A 68 20.74 -4.63 21.65
N SER A 69 20.07 -5.32 22.59
CA SER A 69 19.75 -6.75 22.47
C SER A 69 18.72 -6.99 21.35
N LYS A 70 17.68 -6.15 21.26
CA LYS A 70 16.66 -6.23 20.21
C LYS A 70 17.25 -5.99 18.81
N LEU A 71 18.10 -4.98 18.64
CA LEU A 71 18.79 -4.75 17.36
C LEU A 71 19.73 -5.90 16.98
N ALA A 72 20.40 -6.52 17.96
CA ALA A 72 21.23 -7.69 17.71
C ALA A 72 20.38 -8.87 17.23
N ALA A 73 19.24 -9.15 17.89
CA ALA A 73 18.31 -10.20 17.48
C ALA A 73 17.74 -9.96 16.07
N ILE A 74 17.40 -8.71 15.73
CA ILE A 74 16.93 -8.34 14.40
C ILE A 74 18.01 -8.57 13.33
N ARG A 75 19.28 -8.24 13.61
CA ARG A 75 20.38 -8.43 12.65
C ARG A 75 20.72 -9.90 12.42
N GLU A 76 20.69 -10.69 13.48
CA GLU A 76 20.92 -12.14 13.46
C GLU A 76 19.80 -12.90 12.74
N ALA A 77 18.58 -12.36 12.77
CA ALA A 77 17.48 -12.94 12.04
C ALA A 77 17.74 -12.91 10.52
N SER A 78 17.30 -13.99 9.85
CA SER A 78 17.34 -14.07 8.39
C SER A 78 16.56 -12.90 7.77
N THR A 79 16.98 -12.42 6.60
CA THR A 79 16.40 -11.24 5.92
C THR A 79 14.86 -11.29 5.84
N TYR A 80 14.28 -12.47 5.61
CA TYR A 80 12.83 -12.64 5.54
C TYR A 80 12.12 -12.59 6.92
N LYS A 81 12.82 -12.87 8.03
CA LYS A 81 12.31 -12.82 9.40
C LYS A 81 12.57 -11.49 10.11
N ARG A 82 13.53 -10.68 9.68
CA ARG A 82 13.87 -9.40 10.35
C ARG A 82 12.67 -8.52 10.61
N ARG A 83 11.73 -8.47 9.66
CA ARG A 83 10.48 -7.71 9.81
C ARG A 83 9.64 -8.27 10.95
N ASP A 84 9.50 -9.59 11.03
CA ASP A 84 8.68 -10.24 12.05
C ASP A 84 9.32 -10.07 13.44
N VAL A 85 10.64 -10.21 13.56
CA VAL A 85 11.39 -9.93 14.79
C VAL A 85 11.28 -8.46 15.19
N LEU A 86 11.33 -7.51 14.24
CA LEU A 86 11.10 -6.10 14.57
C LEU A 86 9.66 -5.87 15.08
N MET A 87 8.65 -6.50 14.48
CA MET A 87 7.28 -6.40 15.00
C MET A 87 7.15 -6.95 16.43
N GLU A 88 7.86 -8.03 16.77
CA GLU A 88 7.90 -8.60 18.13
C GLU A 88 8.50 -7.64 19.17
N THR A 89 9.34 -6.68 18.76
CA THR A 89 9.85 -5.63 19.66
C THR A 89 8.79 -4.62 20.10
N GLY A 90 7.69 -4.52 19.35
CA GLY A 90 6.64 -3.50 19.52
C GLY A 90 6.95 -2.15 18.87
N TRP A 91 8.12 -1.95 18.25
CA TRP A 91 8.50 -0.65 17.67
C TRP A 91 7.67 -0.27 16.42
N ALA A 92 7.07 -1.25 15.76
CA ALA A 92 6.21 -1.03 14.59
C ALA A 92 4.70 -0.99 14.93
N THR A 93 4.34 -0.82 16.20
CA THR A 93 2.93 -0.68 16.60
C THR A 93 2.49 0.78 16.49
N VAL A 94 1.45 1.03 15.69
CA VAL A 94 0.88 2.36 15.50
C VAL A 94 0.21 2.81 16.81
N PRO A 95 0.39 4.07 17.27
CA PRO A 95 -0.32 4.57 18.44
C PRO A 95 -1.85 4.40 18.29
N GLY A 96 -2.47 3.68 19.23
CA GLY A 96 -3.91 3.36 19.18
C GLY A 96 -4.26 2.05 18.44
N SER A 97 -3.28 1.28 17.99
CA SER A 97 -3.45 -0.08 17.46
C SER A 97 -2.91 -1.11 18.44
N ASP A 98 -3.58 -2.26 18.54
CA ASP A 98 -3.11 -3.42 19.32
C ASP A 98 -2.17 -4.32 18.51
N ALA A 99 -2.14 -4.14 17.18
CA ALA A 99 -1.35 -4.96 16.27
C ALA A 99 -0.20 -4.17 15.62
N PRO A 100 0.99 -4.79 15.47
CA PRO A 100 2.12 -4.18 14.77
C PRO A 100 1.87 -4.11 13.26
N SER A 101 2.30 -3.01 12.63
CA SER A 101 2.21 -2.79 11.18
C SER A 101 3.42 -3.37 10.46
N ARG A 102 3.16 -4.22 9.45
CA ARG A 102 4.21 -4.83 8.61
C ARG A 102 4.94 -3.78 7.75
N ASP A 103 4.21 -2.80 7.24
CA ASP A 103 4.78 -1.76 6.38
C ASP A 103 5.64 -0.79 7.19
N LEU A 104 5.18 -0.42 8.39
CA LEU A 104 5.98 0.35 9.35
C LEU A 104 7.24 -0.41 9.77
N ALA A 105 7.13 -1.72 10.04
CA ALA A 105 8.28 -2.55 10.37
C ALA A 105 9.33 -2.56 9.26
N LYS A 106 8.90 -2.71 8.00
CA LYS A 106 9.80 -2.69 6.83
C LYS A 106 10.48 -1.33 6.66
N ALA A 107 9.72 -0.24 6.75
CA ALA A 107 10.26 1.11 6.63
C ALA A 107 11.23 1.43 7.78
N CYS A 108 10.93 0.97 8.99
CA CYS A 108 11.78 1.16 10.16
C CYS A 108 13.09 0.36 10.09
N LEU A 109 13.07 -0.89 9.59
CA LEU A 109 14.30 -1.64 9.31
C LEU A 109 15.24 -0.87 8.37
N THR A 110 14.66 -0.24 7.34
CA THR A 110 15.40 0.57 6.36
C THR A 110 16.00 1.80 7.04
N ALA A 111 15.23 2.51 7.87
CA ALA A 111 15.70 3.69 8.61
C ALA A 111 16.75 3.37 9.68
N LEU A 112 16.73 2.17 10.25
CA LEU A 112 17.71 1.65 11.20
C LEU A 112 18.95 1.02 10.53
N GLU A 113 18.99 1.03 9.20
CA GLU A 113 20.09 0.51 8.37
C GLU A 113 20.45 -0.95 8.64
N ILE A 114 19.45 -1.77 9.00
CA ILE A 114 19.64 -3.20 9.33
C ILE A 114 20.09 -4.02 8.12
N ASP A 115 19.72 -3.61 6.91
CA ASP A 115 20.05 -4.34 5.68
C ASP A 115 21.39 -3.93 5.05
N LYS A 116 22.09 -2.94 5.63
CA LYS A 116 23.42 -2.49 5.16
C LYS A 116 24.60 -3.16 5.86
N SER A 117 24.35 -4.03 6.85
CA SER A 117 25.38 -4.75 7.63
C SER A 117 25.66 -6.13 7.06
#